data_AF-A0A9P4IGN4-F1
#
_entry.id   AF-A0A9P4IGN4-F1
#
_cell.length_a   1.000
_cell.length_b   1.000
_cell.length_c   1.000
_cell.angle_alpha   90.00
_cell.angle_beta   90.00
_cell.angle_gamma   90.00
#
_symmetry.space_group_name_H-M   'P 1'
#
loop_
_entity.id
_entity.type
_entity.pdbx_description
1 polymer ?
#
loop_
_entity_poly.entity_id
_entity_poly.type
_entity_poly.pdbx_seq_one_letter_code
_entity_poly.pdbx_strand_id
1 'polypeptide(L)'
;SATQSEQRRRKRVSRSPESEEYADGEDFTQTNGSSQEQMVKKLVRLALSCEYSRQPIRRVDIGKVLGGRSRQFKEVFDEAQMTLRDTFGMELVELPVKEKVTLQQRRAAQKSEKQATSSKSWVLQSTLPDKYRDPDIIPPPQIPSTETESAYVGLYTFIVGVIYLAGGTLPEAKLERYLRATNTETSTPIDLTQKLITRLIREGYIVRNRDNSSGEEVVEYMVGPRGKVEIGEEGVAGLVQTVYGEKAPDDLERRLERSLGL
;
A
#
# COMPACT_ATOMS: atom_id res chain seq x y z
N SER A 1 42.39 -26.28 -39.70
CA SER A 1 42.52 -26.49 -38.25
C SER A 1 42.43 -25.16 -37.52
N ALA A 2 41.48 -25.12 -36.59
CA ALA A 2 41.25 -24.21 -35.46
C ALA A 2 41.90 -22.81 -35.42
N THR A 3 41.02 -21.81 -35.46
CA THR A 3 41.07 -20.43 -34.95
C THR A 3 41.02 -20.39 -33.42
N GLN A 4 41.81 -19.53 -32.77
CA GLN A 4 41.57 -19.06 -31.39
C GLN A 4 41.91 -17.56 -31.27
N SER A 5 40.86 -16.76 -31.16
CA SER A 5 40.89 -15.36 -30.72
C SER A 5 40.27 -15.30 -29.32
N GLU A 6 41.08 -14.98 -28.31
CA GLU A 6 40.67 -14.84 -26.92
C GLU A 6 39.81 -13.58 -26.72
N GLN A 7 38.48 -13.73 -26.72
CA GLN A 7 37.56 -12.72 -26.23
C GLN A 7 37.42 -12.83 -24.70
N ARG A 8 38.11 -11.95 -23.98
CA ARG A 8 37.90 -11.69 -22.55
C ARG A 8 36.48 -11.16 -22.30
N ARG A 9 35.70 -12.01 -21.64
CA ARG A 9 34.31 -11.85 -21.17
C ARG A 9 34.15 -10.65 -20.24
N ARG A 10 33.60 -9.54 -20.75
CA ARG A 10 33.18 -8.37 -19.94
C ARG A 10 31.95 -8.73 -19.09
N LYS A 11 32.15 -8.75 -17.77
CA LYS A 11 31.11 -8.89 -16.73
C LYS A 11 30.28 -7.59 -16.70
N ARG A 12 29.07 -7.63 -17.26
CA ARG A 12 28.10 -6.51 -17.25
C ARG A 12 27.47 -6.45 -15.86
N VAL A 13 28.00 -5.58 -15.01
CA VAL A 13 27.39 -5.21 -13.72
C VAL A 13 26.13 -4.39 -14.04
N SER A 14 24.97 -4.89 -13.62
CA SER A 14 23.70 -4.17 -13.68
C SER A 14 23.73 -2.99 -12.72
N ARG A 15 23.70 -1.79 -13.29
CA ARG A 15 23.63 -0.48 -12.64
C ARG A 15 22.25 -0.37 -11.96
N SER A 16 22.23 -0.32 -10.63
CA SER A 16 21.04 0.06 -9.87
C SER A 16 20.82 1.57 -10.02
N PRO A 17 19.57 2.08 -10.09
CA PRO A 17 19.32 3.51 -10.20
C PRO A 17 19.79 4.23 -8.94
N GLU A 18 20.35 5.41 -9.15
CA GLU A 18 21.06 6.25 -8.21
C GLU A 18 20.22 6.57 -6.97
N SER A 19 20.78 6.25 -5.81
CA SER A 19 20.40 6.86 -4.54
C SER A 19 20.88 8.30 -4.55
N GLU A 20 19.96 9.25 -4.60
CA GLU A 20 20.26 10.66 -4.34
C GLU A 20 20.86 10.78 -2.93
N GLU A 21 22.15 11.13 -2.92
CA GLU A 21 22.97 11.40 -1.76
C GLU A 21 22.57 12.77 -1.21
N TYR A 22 21.63 12.80 -0.26
CA TYR A 22 21.34 14.02 0.49
C TYR A 22 22.41 14.20 1.55
N ALA A 23 23.14 15.31 1.42
CA ALA A 23 24.30 15.70 2.19
C ALA A 23 24.10 15.66 3.73
N ASP A 24 25.08 15.02 4.38
CA ASP A 24 25.53 15.20 5.75
C ASP A 24 25.97 16.67 5.98
N GLY A 25 25.83 17.35 7.11
CA GLY A 25 25.30 17.08 8.43
C GLY A 25 25.38 18.39 9.22
N GLU A 26 24.45 18.63 10.14
CA GLU A 26 24.60 19.67 11.17
C GLU A 26 24.45 19.01 12.54
N ASP A 27 25.58 18.97 13.25
CA ASP A 27 25.68 18.62 14.66
C ASP A 27 24.99 19.70 15.50
N PHE A 28 23.76 19.43 15.93
CA PHE A 28 23.03 20.32 16.83
C PHE A 28 23.24 19.90 18.30
N THR A 29 24.04 20.72 18.96
CA THR A 29 24.24 20.75 20.40
C THR A 29 22.92 20.91 21.17
N GLN A 30 22.88 20.26 22.34
CA GLN A 30 21.71 19.99 23.17
C GLN A 30 20.93 21.23 23.63
N THR A 31 19.65 21.28 23.23
CA THR A 31 18.55 21.75 24.07
C THR A 31 17.42 20.70 23.96
N ASN A 32 17.16 19.94 25.03
CA ASN A 32 16.32 18.75 24.95
C ASN A 32 14.86 19.03 24.52
N GLY A 33 14.30 20.19 24.88
CA GLY A 33 12.95 20.60 24.46
C GLY A 33 12.85 20.98 22.97
N SER A 34 13.84 21.69 22.43
CA SER A 34 13.87 22.05 21.01
C SER A 34 14.12 20.82 20.12
N SER A 35 14.90 19.86 20.62
CA SER A 35 15.25 18.66 19.86
C SER A 35 14.06 17.72 19.70
N GLN A 36 13.20 17.58 20.72
CA GLN A 36 11.98 16.77 20.63
C GLN A 36 10.96 17.37 19.67
N GLU A 37 10.67 18.67 19.82
CA GLU A 37 9.74 19.37 18.94
C GLU A 37 10.19 19.30 17.47
N GLN A 38 11.50 19.41 17.21
CA GLN A 38 12.07 19.21 15.87
C GLN A 38 11.87 17.78 15.36
N MET A 39 12.01 16.74 16.20
CA MET A 39 11.75 15.35 15.80
C MET A 39 10.28 15.12 15.49
N VAL A 40 9.36 15.72 16.25
CA VAL A 40 7.92 15.69 15.98
C VAL A 40 7.63 16.33 14.63
N LYS A 41 8.12 17.55 14.38
CA LYS A 41 7.97 18.23 13.08
C LYS A 41 8.54 17.42 11.92
N LYS A 42 9.71 16.80 12.11
CA LYS A 42 10.32 15.92 11.09
C LYS A 42 9.48 14.66 10.85
N LEU A 43 8.88 14.07 11.88
CA LEU A 43 8.01 12.89 11.75
C LEU A 43 6.70 13.25 11.05
N VAL A 44 6.07 14.36 11.41
CA VAL A 44 4.87 14.88 10.73
C VAL A 44 5.18 15.13 9.25
N ARG A 45 6.29 15.80 8.93
CA ARG A 45 6.71 16.04 7.54
C ARG A 45 6.96 14.75 6.78
N LEU A 46 7.61 13.76 7.41
CA LEU A 46 7.79 12.43 6.84
C LEU A 46 6.44 11.79 6.54
N ALA A 47 5.49 11.84 7.48
CA ALA A 47 4.17 11.25 7.30
C ALA A 47 3.43 11.84 6.10
N LEU A 48 3.38 13.18 6.00
CA LEU A 48 2.77 13.88 4.86
C LEU A 48 3.43 13.55 3.53
N SER A 49 4.76 13.42 3.53
CA SER A 49 5.54 13.08 2.32
C SER A 49 5.33 11.63 1.88
N CYS A 50 5.22 10.71 2.85
CA CYS A 50 4.93 9.31 2.58
C CYS A 50 3.49 9.11 2.09
N GLU A 51 2.54 9.88 2.62
CA GLU A 51 1.17 9.87 2.13
C GLU A 51 1.10 10.34 0.68
N TYR A 52 1.72 11.49 0.41
CA TYR A 52 1.85 12.03 -0.94
C TYR A 52 2.45 11.04 -1.96
N SER A 53 3.40 10.20 -1.53
CA SER A 53 4.05 9.18 -2.39
C SER A 53 3.43 7.78 -2.28
N ARG A 54 2.33 7.63 -1.53
CA ARG A 54 1.69 6.34 -1.20
C ARG A 54 2.68 5.28 -0.72
N GLN A 55 3.66 5.71 0.05
CA GLN A 55 4.65 4.82 0.66
C GLN A 55 4.25 4.52 2.10
N PRO A 56 4.30 3.24 2.53
CA PRO A 56 4.14 2.91 3.93
C PRO A 56 5.32 3.45 4.74
N ILE A 57 5.05 3.97 5.92
CA ILE A 57 6.05 4.50 6.85
C ILE A 57 6.50 3.35 7.75
N ARG A 58 7.75 2.90 7.63
CA ARG A 58 8.25 1.79 8.47
C ARG A 58 8.91 2.31 9.74
N ARG A 59 8.93 1.49 10.79
CA ARG A 59 9.59 1.82 12.07
C ARG A 59 11.07 2.18 11.93
N VAL A 60 11.74 1.61 10.94
CA VAL A 60 13.15 1.92 10.61
C VAL A 60 13.27 3.34 10.09
N ASP A 61 12.34 3.77 9.23
CA ASP A 61 12.35 5.11 8.64
C ASP A 61 12.01 6.18 9.70
N ILE A 62 11.10 5.88 10.63
CA ILE A 62 10.89 6.72 11.83
C ILE A 62 12.14 6.74 12.72
N GLY A 63 12.85 5.61 12.84
CA GLY A 63 14.11 5.54 13.59
C GLY A 63 15.20 6.47 13.07
N LYS A 64 15.23 6.70 11.74
CA LYS A 64 16.14 7.68 11.11
C LYS A 64 15.78 9.12 11.51
N VAL A 65 14.49 9.45 11.55
CA VAL A 65 14.02 10.78 12.02
C VAL A 65 14.45 11.06 13.45
N LEU A 66 14.45 10.03 14.30
CA LEU A 66 14.87 10.12 15.70
C LEU A 66 16.40 10.15 15.88
N GLY A 67 17.20 10.07 14.82
CA GLY A 67 18.67 10.07 14.91
C GLY A 67 19.23 8.96 15.80
N GLY A 68 18.61 7.77 15.79
CA GLY A 68 19.01 6.64 16.65
C GLY A 68 18.50 6.69 18.09
N ARG A 69 17.74 7.73 18.49
CA ARG A 69 17.14 7.87 19.83
C ARG A 69 15.88 7.03 19.99
N SER A 70 16.02 5.71 19.84
CA SER A 70 14.89 4.77 19.81
C SER A 70 14.01 4.79 21.07
N ARG A 71 14.55 5.21 22.22
CA ARG A 71 13.82 5.32 23.50
C ARG A 71 12.74 6.42 23.49
N GLN A 72 12.95 7.49 22.71
CA GLN A 72 12.03 8.61 22.59
C GLN A 72 10.92 8.37 21.56
N PHE A 73 10.91 7.21 20.91
CA PHE A 73 9.94 6.92 19.85
C PHE A 73 8.50 7.08 20.32
N LYS A 74 8.15 6.54 21.50
CA LYS A 74 6.77 6.58 21.98
C LYS A 74 6.31 8.02 22.19
N GLU A 75 7.09 8.80 22.92
CA GLU A 75 6.80 10.22 23.21
C GLU A 75 6.68 11.04 21.92
N VAL A 76 7.65 10.93 21.00
CA VAL A 76 7.63 11.65 19.72
C VAL A 76 6.47 11.19 18.82
N PHE A 77 6.16 9.89 18.80
CA PHE A 77 5.07 9.35 18.00
C PHE A 77 3.71 9.82 18.52
N ASP A 78 3.49 9.79 19.84
CA ASP A 78 2.26 10.24 20.48
C ASP A 78 2.04 11.75 20.24
N GLU A 79 3.09 12.57 20.38
CA GLU A 79 3.01 14.01 20.12
C GLU A 79 2.82 14.33 18.61
N ALA A 80 3.42 13.54 17.71
CA ALA A 80 3.16 13.64 16.28
C ALA A 80 1.72 13.25 15.92
N GLN A 81 1.16 12.22 16.55
CA GLN A 81 -0.25 11.85 16.37
C GLN A 81 -1.20 12.99 16.78
N MET A 82 -0.92 13.66 17.90
CA MET A 82 -1.69 14.84 18.31
C MET A 82 -1.60 15.95 17.26
N THR A 83 -0.40 16.28 16.81
CA THR A 83 -0.19 17.33 15.79
C THR A 83 -0.91 16.99 14.48
N LEU A 84 -0.84 15.73 14.03
CA LEU A 84 -1.52 15.27 12.81
C LEU A 84 -3.04 15.40 12.93
N ARG A 85 -3.62 15.02 14.07
CA ARG A 85 -5.07 15.12 14.30
C ARG A 85 -5.53 16.58 14.42
N ASP A 86 -4.86 17.37 15.24
CA ASP A 86 -5.28 18.73 15.57
C ASP A 86 -5.09 19.72 14.41
N THR A 87 -4.00 19.57 13.65
CA THR A 87 -3.65 20.52 12.57
C THR A 87 -4.11 20.04 11.20
N PHE A 88 -4.03 18.73 10.94
CA PHE A 88 -4.25 18.18 9.60
C PHE A 88 -5.50 17.30 9.51
N GLY A 89 -6.15 16.94 10.62
CA GLY A 89 -7.27 16.01 10.62
C GLY A 89 -6.88 14.63 10.10
N MET A 90 -5.66 14.18 10.40
CA MET A 90 -5.12 12.90 9.96
C MET A 90 -4.48 12.12 11.11
N GLU A 91 -4.28 10.82 10.93
CA GLU A 91 -3.56 9.99 11.89
C GLU A 91 -2.77 8.86 11.22
N LEU A 92 -1.69 8.45 11.86
CA LEU A 92 -0.94 7.25 11.48
C LEU A 92 -1.67 6.01 11.96
N VAL A 93 -2.11 5.19 11.01
CA VAL A 93 -2.78 3.91 11.24
C VAL A 93 -1.83 2.78 10.89
N GLU A 94 -1.69 1.80 11.79
CA GLU A 94 -0.82 0.65 11.55
C GLU A 94 -1.43 -0.29 10.52
N LEU A 95 -0.65 -0.67 9.52
CA LEU A 95 -1.05 -1.64 8.51
C LEU A 95 -1.17 -3.04 9.14
N PRO A 96 -2.14 -3.87 8.72
CA PRO A 96 -2.22 -5.26 9.13
C PRO A 96 -0.94 -6.05 8.81
N VAL A 97 -0.61 -7.01 9.67
CA VAL A 97 0.48 -7.94 9.39
C VAL A 97 0.15 -8.72 8.12
N LYS A 98 1.07 -8.74 7.15
CA LYS A 98 0.90 -9.48 5.90
C LYS A 98 0.59 -10.95 6.19
N GLU A 99 -0.48 -11.45 5.57
CA GLU A 99 -0.83 -12.86 5.68
C GLU A 99 0.25 -13.73 5.04
N LYS A 100 0.55 -14.85 5.69
CA LYS A 100 1.51 -15.85 5.21
C LYS A 100 0.74 -16.90 4.43
N VAL A 101 0.58 -16.65 3.14
CA VAL A 101 -0.36 -17.41 2.30
C VAL A 101 0.31 -18.59 1.61
N THR A 102 1.60 -18.51 1.25
CA THR A 102 2.27 -19.64 0.61
C THR A 102 2.48 -20.81 1.57
N LEU A 103 2.57 -22.03 1.04
CA LEU A 103 2.87 -23.22 1.83
C LEU A 103 4.24 -23.12 2.54
N GLN A 104 5.22 -22.48 1.89
CA GLN A 104 6.52 -22.14 2.50
C GLN A 104 6.37 -21.05 3.59
N GLN A 105 5.55 -20.03 3.30
CA GLN A 105 4.94 -19.05 4.21
C GLN A 105 4.53 -19.66 5.55
N ARG A 106 3.60 -20.61 5.44
CA ARG A 106 2.94 -21.29 6.55
C ARG A 106 3.90 -22.23 7.30
N ARG A 107 4.73 -23.00 6.59
CA ARG A 107 5.75 -23.88 7.21
C ARG A 107 6.83 -23.10 7.96
N ALA A 108 7.27 -21.95 7.44
CA ALA A 108 8.21 -21.07 8.14
C ALA A 108 7.55 -20.41 9.36
N ALA A 109 6.26 -20.08 9.29
CA ALA A 109 5.50 -19.55 10.41
C ALA A 109 5.33 -20.55 11.56
N GLN A 110 5.12 -21.83 11.25
CA GLN A 110 5.01 -22.90 12.24
C GLN A 110 6.33 -23.15 13.00
N LYS A 111 7.48 -22.79 12.40
CA LYS A 111 8.80 -22.85 13.06
C LYS A 111 9.06 -21.65 13.97
N SER A 112 8.28 -20.58 13.88
CA SER A 112 8.37 -19.42 14.75
C SER A 112 7.29 -19.51 15.84
N GLU A 113 7.68 -19.74 17.09
CA GLU A 113 6.75 -19.86 18.25
C GLU A 113 5.96 -18.58 18.56
N LYS A 114 6.33 -17.42 17.99
CA LYS A 114 5.63 -16.14 18.19
C LYS A 114 5.16 -15.55 16.85
N GLN A 115 3.85 -15.49 16.66
CA GLN A 115 3.25 -14.70 15.59
C GLN A 115 3.48 -13.21 15.88
N ALA A 116 3.95 -12.45 14.89
CA ALA A 116 4.15 -11.02 15.05
C ALA A 116 2.81 -10.32 15.28
N THR A 117 2.71 -9.55 16.36
CA THR A 117 1.49 -8.82 16.77
C THR A 117 1.40 -7.41 16.17
N SER A 118 2.48 -6.91 15.57
CA SER A 118 2.58 -5.56 15.00
C SER A 118 3.38 -5.64 13.70
N SER A 119 2.89 -4.95 12.67
CA SER A 119 3.56 -4.83 11.38
C SER A 119 4.70 -3.81 11.41
N LYS A 120 4.66 -2.88 12.37
CA LYS A 120 5.62 -1.77 12.50
C LYS A 120 5.69 -0.93 11.22
N SER A 121 4.56 -0.82 10.54
CA SER A 121 4.39 -0.11 9.28
C SER A 121 3.07 0.64 9.32
N TRP A 122 3.09 1.94 9.03
CA TRP A 122 1.93 2.82 9.14
C TRP A 122 1.61 3.47 7.80
N VAL A 123 0.36 3.92 7.64
CA VAL A 123 -0.10 4.83 6.59
C VAL A 123 -0.82 6.00 7.25
N LEU A 124 -0.91 7.13 6.55
CA LEU A 124 -1.63 8.29 7.06
C LEU A 124 -3.08 8.22 6.58
N GLN A 125 -4.06 8.37 7.47
CA GLN A 125 -5.48 8.29 7.14
C GLN A 125 -6.21 9.53 7.64
N SER A 126 -7.20 9.99 6.89
CA SER A 126 -8.07 11.10 7.29
C SER A 126 -8.95 10.69 8.47
N THR A 127 -8.95 11.49 9.53
CA THR A 127 -9.85 11.37 10.69
C THR A 127 -11.08 12.27 10.55
N LEU A 128 -11.26 12.92 9.39
CA LEU A 128 -12.38 13.80 9.15
C LEU A 128 -13.69 12.99 9.03
N PRO A 129 -14.81 13.49 9.59
CA PRO A 129 -16.13 12.87 9.42
C PRO A 129 -16.52 12.67 7.95
N ASP A 130 -17.32 11.64 7.66
CA ASP A 130 -17.66 11.25 6.28
C ASP A 130 -18.27 12.37 5.43
N LYS A 131 -19.06 13.25 6.04
CA LYS A 131 -19.62 14.44 5.37
C LYS A 131 -18.58 15.42 4.80
N TYR A 132 -17.32 15.33 5.26
CA TYR A 132 -16.21 16.14 4.76
C TYR A 132 -15.28 15.35 3.83
N ARG A 133 -15.51 14.05 3.64
CA ARG A 133 -14.72 13.19 2.74
C ARG A 133 -15.24 13.22 1.30
N ASP A 134 -16.14 14.15 1.00
CA ASP A 134 -16.63 14.39 -0.34
C ASP A 134 -15.47 14.86 -1.24
N PRO A 135 -15.30 14.28 -2.45
CA PRO A 135 -14.28 14.72 -3.41
C PRO A 135 -14.33 16.22 -3.76
N ASP A 136 -15.49 16.87 -3.62
CA ASP A 136 -15.63 18.32 -3.83
C ASP A 136 -15.01 19.14 -2.67
N ILE A 137 -14.87 18.53 -1.49
CA ILE A 137 -14.27 19.13 -0.30
C ILE A 137 -12.78 18.74 -0.19
N ILE A 138 -12.48 17.46 -0.37
CA ILE A 138 -11.12 16.90 -0.33
C ILE A 138 -10.84 16.28 -1.70
N PRO A 139 -10.37 17.08 -2.66
CA PRO A 139 -10.07 16.56 -3.99
C PRO A 139 -8.86 15.62 -3.93
N PRO A 140 -8.79 14.64 -4.85
CA PRO A 140 -7.57 13.86 -5.05
C PRO A 140 -6.35 14.77 -5.26
N PRO A 141 -5.15 14.31 -4.88
CA PRO A 141 -3.92 15.06 -5.08
C PRO A 141 -3.78 15.52 -6.54
N GLN A 142 -3.29 16.74 -6.75
CA GLN A 142 -3.17 17.31 -8.10
C GLN A 142 -1.92 16.81 -8.86
N ILE A 143 -1.24 15.77 -8.39
CA ILE A 143 0.04 15.36 -8.95
C ILE A 143 -0.02 13.88 -9.35
N PRO A 144 0.12 13.55 -10.65
CA PRO A 144 0.43 14.44 -11.78
C PRO A 144 -0.75 15.31 -12.26
N SER A 145 -2.00 14.86 -12.08
CA SER A 145 -3.22 15.66 -12.26
C SER A 145 -4.37 15.03 -11.47
N THR A 146 -5.38 15.81 -11.09
CA THR A 146 -6.57 15.30 -10.38
C THR A 146 -7.28 14.18 -11.15
N GLU A 147 -7.35 14.28 -12.48
CA GLU A 147 -7.95 13.25 -13.34
C GLU A 147 -7.15 11.94 -13.29
N THR A 148 -5.82 12.03 -13.39
CA THR A 148 -4.94 10.85 -13.31
C THR A 148 -5.08 10.18 -11.94
N GLU A 149 -5.10 10.96 -10.88
CA GLU A 149 -5.24 10.44 -9.52
C GLU A 149 -6.64 9.84 -9.28
N SER A 150 -7.70 10.47 -9.80
CA SER A 150 -9.06 9.92 -9.75
C SER A 150 -9.19 8.60 -10.51
N ALA A 151 -8.62 8.52 -11.71
CA ALA A 151 -8.60 7.29 -12.49
C ALA A 151 -7.78 6.20 -11.79
N TYR A 152 -6.66 6.54 -11.15
CA TYR A 152 -5.87 5.60 -10.37
C TYR A 152 -6.65 5.07 -9.16
N VAL A 153 -7.37 5.95 -8.45
CA VAL A 153 -8.27 5.60 -7.34
C VAL A 153 -9.36 4.65 -7.79
N GLY A 154 -10.04 4.96 -8.89
CA GLY A 154 -11.06 4.08 -9.46
C GLY A 154 -10.51 2.70 -9.82
N LEU A 155 -9.34 2.64 -10.46
CA LEU A 155 -8.73 1.38 -10.89
C LEU A 155 -8.30 0.50 -9.72
N TYR A 156 -7.62 1.06 -8.71
CA TYR A 156 -7.21 0.24 -7.58
C TYR A 156 -8.41 -0.20 -6.75
N THR A 157 -9.42 0.66 -6.61
CA THR A 157 -10.65 0.36 -5.85
C THR A 157 -11.42 -0.75 -6.54
N PHE A 158 -11.53 -0.68 -7.87
CA PHE A 158 -12.12 -1.74 -8.68
C PHE A 158 -11.40 -3.08 -8.50
N ILE A 159 -10.06 -3.10 -8.64
CA ILE A 159 -9.27 -4.34 -8.51
C ILE A 159 -9.38 -4.93 -7.10
N VAL A 160 -9.29 -4.11 -6.05
CA VAL A 160 -9.47 -4.56 -4.66
C VAL A 160 -10.89 -5.07 -4.43
N GLY A 161 -11.89 -4.37 -4.96
CA GLY A 161 -13.30 -4.76 -4.87
C GLY A 161 -13.59 -6.12 -5.51
N VAL A 162 -13.09 -6.38 -6.72
CA VAL A 162 -13.30 -7.70 -7.36
C VAL A 162 -12.59 -8.84 -6.61
N ILE A 163 -11.47 -8.58 -5.95
CA ILE A 163 -10.80 -9.57 -5.10
C ILE A 163 -11.64 -9.87 -3.86
N TYR A 164 -12.15 -8.83 -3.19
CA TYR A 164 -13.04 -8.99 -2.03
C TYR A 164 -14.31 -9.75 -2.40
N LEU A 165 -14.99 -9.35 -3.48
CA LEU A 165 -16.22 -9.99 -3.94
C LEU A 165 -16.03 -11.46 -4.37
N ALA A 166 -14.80 -11.85 -4.71
CA ALA A 166 -14.42 -13.22 -5.02
C ALA A 166 -14.11 -14.08 -3.77
N GLY A 167 -14.28 -13.55 -2.55
CA GLY A 167 -13.98 -14.22 -1.29
C GLY A 167 -12.53 -14.01 -0.81
N GLY A 168 -11.89 -12.91 -1.21
CA GLY A 168 -10.57 -12.47 -0.74
C GLY A 168 -9.36 -13.00 -1.53
N THR A 169 -9.57 -13.97 -2.42
CA THR A 169 -8.54 -14.52 -3.33
C THR A 169 -9.07 -14.60 -4.75
N LEU A 170 -8.28 -14.14 -5.73
CA LEU A 170 -8.67 -14.12 -7.14
C LEU A 170 -7.57 -14.70 -8.05
N PRO A 171 -7.85 -15.80 -8.76
CA PRO A 171 -6.93 -16.33 -9.78
C PRO A 171 -6.64 -15.33 -10.90
N GLU A 172 -5.40 -15.34 -11.41
CA GLU A 172 -4.93 -14.42 -12.47
C GLU A 172 -5.83 -14.46 -13.71
N ALA A 173 -6.22 -15.65 -14.18
CA ALA A 173 -7.13 -15.81 -15.31
C ALA A 173 -8.51 -15.16 -15.10
N LYS A 174 -9.02 -15.13 -13.85
CA LYS A 174 -10.28 -14.42 -13.54
C LYS A 174 -10.09 -12.92 -13.52
N LEU A 175 -8.98 -12.42 -12.97
CA LEU A 175 -8.64 -11.00 -13.01
C LEU A 175 -8.51 -10.50 -14.45
N GLU A 176 -7.81 -11.22 -15.31
CA GLU A 176 -7.68 -10.89 -16.74
C GLU A 176 -9.04 -10.82 -17.44
N ARG A 177 -9.96 -11.74 -17.11
CA ARG A 177 -11.33 -11.71 -17.64
C ARG A 177 -12.08 -10.45 -17.21
N TYR A 178 -11.97 -10.03 -15.95
CA TYR A 178 -12.59 -8.79 -15.48
C TYR A 178 -11.98 -7.55 -16.14
N LEU A 179 -10.65 -7.50 -16.27
CA LEU A 179 -9.96 -6.41 -16.96
C LEU A 179 -10.33 -6.33 -18.44
N ARG A 180 -10.53 -7.46 -19.11
CA ARG A 180 -11.02 -7.49 -20.49
C ARG A 180 -12.45 -6.98 -20.59
N ALA A 181 -13.32 -7.32 -19.63
CA ALA A 181 -14.70 -6.85 -19.62
C ALA A 181 -14.79 -5.32 -19.45
N THR A 182 -13.78 -4.69 -18.85
CA THR A 182 -13.67 -3.25 -18.67
C THR A 182 -12.78 -2.57 -19.73
N ASN A 183 -12.34 -3.29 -20.78
CA ASN A 183 -11.41 -2.80 -21.81
C ASN A 183 -10.10 -2.23 -21.24
N THR A 184 -9.59 -2.84 -20.17
CA THR A 184 -8.35 -2.45 -19.47
C THR A 184 -7.34 -3.59 -19.38
N GLU A 185 -7.43 -4.59 -20.26
CA GLU A 185 -6.52 -5.74 -20.24
C GLU A 185 -5.10 -5.40 -20.70
N THR A 186 -4.98 -4.50 -21.68
CA THR A 186 -3.66 -4.13 -22.25
C THR A 186 -3.16 -2.79 -21.72
N SER A 187 -4.05 -1.80 -21.66
CA SER A 187 -3.75 -0.44 -21.22
C SER A 187 -4.84 0.10 -20.33
N THR A 188 -4.46 0.94 -19.38
CA THR A 188 -5.38 1.71 -18.54
C THR A 188 -5.20 3.21 -18.83
N PRO A 189 -6.09 4.09 -18.33
CA PRO A 189 -5.88 5.53 -18.40
C PRO A 189 -4.58 6.04 -17.79
N ILE A 190 -3.90 5.22 -16.96
CA ILE A 190 -2.68 5.61 -16.23
C ILE A 190 -1.41 5.07 -16.89
N ASP A 191 -1.39 3.78 -17.21
CA ASP A 191 -0.25 3.09 -17.83
C ASP A 191 -0.70 1.73 -18.39
N LEU A 192 0.25 0.95 -18.92
CA LEU A 192 0.05 -0.47 -19.24
C LEU A 192 -0.42 -1.25 -18.01
N THR A 193 -1.38 -2.15 -18.22
CA THR A 193 -2.03 -2.92 -17.14
C THR A 193 -1.04 -3.69 -16.27
N GLN A 194 0.01 -4.26 -16.87
CA GLN A 194 1.07 -4.97 -16.14
C GLN A 194 1.88 -4.05 -15.21
N LYS A 195 2.15 -2.82 -15.64
CA LYS A 195 2.83 -1.83 -14.80
C LYS A 195 1.91 -1.33 -13.69
N LEU A 196 0.62 -1.15 -13.98
CA LEU A 196 -0.39 -0.84 -12.96
C LEU A 196 -0.40 -1.93 -11.87
N ILE A 197 -0.51 -3.20 -12.24
CA ILE A 197 -0.49 -4.32 -11.28
C ILE A 197 0.80 -4.30 -10.45
N THR A 198 1.95 -4.09 -11.10
CA THR A 198 3.25 -3.98 -10.40
C THR A 198 3.26 -2.81 -9.40
N ARG A 199 2.68 -1.67 -9.79
CA ARG A 199 2.55 -0.49 -8.93
C ARG A 199 1.65 -0.78 -7.72
N LEU A 200 0.51 -1.44 -7.92
CA LEU A 200 -0.41 -1.80 -6.84
C LEU A 200 0.22 -2.76 -5.83
N ILE A 201 1.04 -3.71 -6.30
CA ILE A 201 1.79 -4.62 -5.42
C ILE A 201 2.81 -3.84 -4.59
N ARG A 202 3.55 -2.92 -5.23
CA ARG A 202 4.58 -2.09 -4.58
C ARG A 202 3.97 -1.19 -3.51
N GLU A 203 2.83 -0.56 -3.81
CA GLU A 203 2.14 0.37 -2.90
C GLU A 203 1.30 -0.35 -1.83
N GLY A 204 1.12 -1.68 -1.98
CA GLY A 204 0.56 -2.56 -0.96
C GLY A 204 -0.96 -2.70 -1.03
N TYR A 205 -1.58 -2.33 -2.15
CA TYR A 205 -3.01 -2.52 -2.41
C TYR A 205 -3.36 -3.99 -2.64
N ILE A 206 -2.48 -4.73 -3.33
CA ILE A 206 -2.67 -6.16 -3.62
C ILE A 206 -1.38 -6.94 -3.35
N VAL A 207 -1.51 -8.26 -3.20
CA VAL A 207 -0.40 -9.20 -3.07
C VAL A 207 -0.54 -10.27 -4.15
N ARG A 208 0.52 -10.49 -4.92
CA ARG A 208 0.61 -11.60 -5.87
C ARG A 208 1.20 -12.82 -5.18
N ASN A 209 0.45 -13.90 -5.16
CA ASN A 209 0.87 -15.20 -4.67
C ASN A 209 1.15 -16.12 -5.86
N ARG A 210 2.30 -16.79 -5.85
CA ARG A 210 2.68 -17.77 -6.88
C ARG A 210 2.95 -19.09 -6.17
N ASP A 211 2.13 -20.08 -6.46
CA ASP A 211 2.31 -21.44 -5.98
C ASP A 211 2.73 -22.34 -7.14
N ASN A 212 3.83 -23.07 -6.94
CA ASN A 212 4.35 -24.06 -7.87
C ASN A 212 4.37 -25.47 -7.23
N SER A 213 3.68 -25.67 -6.10
CA SER A 213 3.73 -26.91 -5.32
C SER A 213 3.07 -28.10 -6.01
N SER A 214 2.12 -27.87 -6.93
CA SER A 214 1.42 -28.89 -7.70
C SER A 214 2.13 -29.27 -9.01
N GLY A 215 3.24 -28.62 -9.36
CA GLY A 215 3.90 -28.75 -10.66
C GLY A 215 3.31 -27.86 -11.76
N GLU A 216 2.12 -27.29 -11.54
CA GLU A 216 1.54 -26.22 -12.34
C GLU A 216 1.73 -24.88 -11.62
N GLU A 217 2.06 -23.82 -12.37
CA GLU A 217 2.17 -22.47 -11.81
C GLU A 217 0.77 -21.88 -11.64
N VAL A 218 0.34 -21.75 -10.39
CA VAL A 218 -0.93 -21.09 -10.05
C VAL A 218 -0.61 -19.72 -9.46
N VAL A 219 -1.13 -18.68 -10.11
CA VAL A 219 -0.99 -17.29 -9.67
C VAL A 219 -2.33 -16.77 -9.18
N GLU A 220 -2.34 -16.25 -7.96
CA GLU A 220 -3.52 -15.67 -7.32
C GLU A 220 -3.19 -14.28 -6.74
N TYR A 221 -4.19 -13.41 -6.74
CA TYR A 221 -4.13 -12.08 -6.16
C TYR A 221 -5.00 -11.99 -4.90
N MET A 222 -4.49 -11.28 -3.90
CA MET A 222 -5.17 -11.02 -2.64
C MET A 222 -5.09 -9.54 -2.30
N VAL A 223 -5.95 -9.09 -1.39
CA VAL A 223 -5.90 -7.71 -0.88
C VAL A 223 -4.68 -7.53 0.01
N GLY A 224 -3.88 -6.51 -0.29
CA GLY A 224 -2.71 -6.15 0.49
C GLY A 224 -3.05 -5.28 1.70
N PRO A 225 -2.11 -5.08 2.64
CA PRO A 225 -2.39 -4.37 3.89
C PRO A 225 -2.97 -2.97 3.70
N ARG A 226 -2.50 -2.21 2.68
CA ARG A 226 -3.01 -0.86 2.40
C ARG A 226 -4.44 -0.91 1.89
N GLY A 227 -4.74 -1.85 0.97
CA GLY A 227 -6.10 -2.04 0.45
C GLY A 227 -7.10 -2.41 1.55
N LYS A 228 -6.67 -3.16 2.56
CA LYS A 228 -7.51 -3.50 3.73
C LYS A 228 -7.83 -2.29 4.61
N VAL A 229 -6.92 -1.33 4.73
CA VAL A 229 -7.07 -0.15 5.60
C VAL A 229 -7.80 0.99 4.88
N GLU A 230 -7.46 1.26 3.62
CA GLU A 230 -8.03 2.38 2.87
C GLU A 230 -9.41 2.08 2.29
N ILE A 231 -9.70 0.81 1.95
CA ILE A 231 -10.96 0.42 1.29
C ILE A 231 -11.76 -0.51 2.20
N GLY A 232 -11.16 -1.62 2.62
CA GLY A 232 -11.84 -2.60 3.48
C GLY A 232 -13.09 -3.24 2.85
N GLU A 233 -13.77 -4.09 3.61
CA GLU A 233 -15.01 -4.75 3.17
C GLU A 233 -16.18 -3.76 3.11
N GLU A 234 -16.30 -2.89 4.12
CA GLU A 234 -17.34 -1.86 4.19
C GLU A 234 -17.25 -0.86 3.02
N GLY A 235 -16.05 -0.43 2.64
CA GLY A 235 -15.87 0.46 1.49
C GLY A 235 -16.23 -0.20 0.17
N VAL A 236 -15.97 -1.51 0.02
CA VAL A 236 -16.43 -2.27 -1.15
C VAL A 236 -17.95 -2.40 -1.16
N ALA A 237 -18.58 -2.68 -0.01
CA ALA A 237 -20.04 -2.74 0.10
C ALA A 237 -20.68 -1.40 -0.30
N GLY A 238 -20.20 -0.29 0.28
CA GLY A 238 -20.67 1.05 -0.04
C GLY A 238 -20.48 1.44 -1.51
N LEU A 239 -19.34 1.05 -2.12
CA LEU A 239 -19.13 1.22 -3.55
C LEU A 239 -20.16 0.46 -4.38
N VAL A 240 -20.38 -0.82 -4.09
CA VAL A 240 -21.33 -1.65 -4.83
C VAL A 240 -22.75 -1.08 -4.70
N GLN A 241 -23.16 -0.71 -3.49
CA GLN A 241 -24.45 -0.07 -3.24
C GLN A 241 -24.61 1.23 -4.05
N THR A 242 -23.58 2.07 -4.07
CA THR A 242 -23.56 3.33 -4.83
C THR A 242 -23.66 3.09 -6.34
N VAL A 243 -22.94 2.10 -6.87
CA VAL A 243 -22.92 1.79 -8.30
C VAL A 243 -24.26 1.21 -8.78
N TYR A 244 -24.89 0.33 -7.99
CA TYR A 244 -26.20 -0.21 -8.34
C TYR A 244 -27.33 0.83 -8.15
N GLY A 245 -27.22 1.68 -7.12
CA GLY A 245 -28.21 2.71 -6.81
C GLY A 245 -29.64 2.16 -6.79
N GLU A 246 -30.57 2.87 -7.43
CA GLU A 246 -31.99 2.46 -7.53
C GLU A 246 -32.21 1.15 -8.31
N LYS A 247 -31.20 0.67 -9.04
CA LYS A 247 -31.26 -0.58 -9.81
C LYS A 247 -30.70 -1.77 -9.05
N ALA A 248 -30.46 -1.62 -7.75
CA ALA A 248 -30.02 -2.71 -6.90
C ALA A 248 -31.03 -3.87 -6.92
N PRO A 249 -30.58 -5.12 -7.15
CA PRO A 249 -31.47 -6.27 -7.00
C PRO A 249 -31.84 -6.47 -5.53
N ASP A 250 -33.04 -6.97 -5.26
CA ASP A 250 -33.57 -7.17 -3.90
C ASP A 250 -32.68 -8.06 -3.02
N ASP A 251 -31.86 -8.92 -3.62
CA ASP A 251 -30.94 -9.82 -2.93
C ASP A 251 -29.49 -9.32 -2.88
N LEU A 252 -29.22 -8.07 -3.28
CA LEU A 252 -27.87 -7.49 -3.28
C LEU A 252 -27.19 -7.58 -1.93
N GLU A 253 -27.89 -7.20 -0.85
CA GLU A 253 -27.32 -7.16 0.50
C GLU A 253 -26.88 -8.55 0.96
N ARG A 254 -27.73 -9.56 0.77
CA ARG A 254 -27.40 -10.96 1.08
C ARG A 254 -26.22 -11.48 0.26
N ARG A 255 -26.06 -11.01 -0.97
CA ARG A 255 -24.91 -11.37 -1.81
C ARG A 255 -23.63 -10.71 -1.29
N LEU A 256 -23.70 -9.46 -0.84
CA LEU A 256 -22.58 -8.74 -0.26
C LEU A 256 -22.13 -9.37 1.06
N GLU A 257 -23.04 -9.63 1.99
CA GLU A 257 -22.77 -10.34 3.25
C GLU A 257 -22.03 -11.66 2.98
N ARG A 258 -22.56 -12.49 2.06
CA ARG A 258 -21.95 -13.78 1.71
C ARG A 258 -20.57 -13.64 1.08
N SER A 259 -20.36 -12.64 0.24
CA SER A 259 -19.09 -12.46 -0.49
C SER A 259 -18.00 -11.81 0.36
N LEU A 260 -18.37 -10.89 1.25
CA LEU A 260 -17.44 -10.11 2.07
C LEU A 260 -17.22 -10.73 3.44
N GLY A 261 -18.12 -11.62 3.91
CA GLY A 261 -18.03 -12.21 5.25
C GLY A 261 -18.44 -11.24 6.37
N LEU A 262 -19.29 -10.26 6.04
CA LEU A 262 -19.91 -9.31 6.96
C LEU A 262 -21.02 -9.97 7.80
#